data_AF-A0A914E6M1-F1
#
_entry.id   AF-A0A914E6M1-F1
#
_cell.length_a   1.000
_cell.length_b   1.000
_cell.length_c   1.000
_cell.angle_alpha   90.00
_cell.angle_beta   90.00
_cell.angle_gamma   90.00
#
_symmetry.space_group_name_H-M   'P 1'
#
loop_
_entity.id
_entity.type
_entity.pdbx_description
1 polymer ?
#
loop_
_entity_poly.entity_id
_entity_poly.type
_entity_poly.pdbx_seq_one_letter_code
_entity_poly.pdbx_strand_id
1 'polypeptide(L)'
;MNGLGPPPPPRTVSAKTGNNDSGGWRESIGVLLAILLSIAVLFSFICLLKYALRERAVYEEVVDYLDKTISISKINYHPTLPPYQVNESELQVLASHRKYKTMMWAFLLSDVGCYVFLLAALLLYYGTDVSQGTPHVFFWIVLILGVLYSIVEASIFTVLLFPHTSYLPNGTESLLDHAIPYNPGGLMQMEQRFGCIFDHNLYNTFKRRENPRNSCDPYIETSFIPRAILIIIILLRLFAVFIFAIFAAKREPFGILMANLIAKTKPSDGYKNRFIKNPNAKKNNYKVDIHTPKSTTFGVKDNRPITGSIDDFSPPTPPIGQLDHSISYNNAAFFATSGLAGGLNSSRSSEISKQDIADMCKTSIRTSNSLVSEV
;
A
#
# COMPACT_ATOMS: atom_id res chain seq x y z
N MET A 1 -77.48 48.01 -8.78
CA MET A 1 -76.98 47.01 -7.81
C MET A 1 -76.60 45.78 -8.60
N ASN A 2 -75.31 45.59 -8.91
CA ASN A 2 -74.82 44.43 -9.63
C ASN A 2 -74.03 43.55 -8.65
N GLY A 3 -74.47 42.30 -8.53
CA GLY A 3 -73.96 41.32 -7.59
C GLY A 3 -72.55 40.85 -7.94
N LEU A 4 -71.71 40.77 -6.90
CA LEU A 4 -70.44 40.06 -6.90
C LEU A 4 -70.70 38.56 -7.05
N GLY A 5 -70.26 37.98 -8.16
CA GLY A 5 -70.22 36.53 -8.33
C GLY A 5 -69.23 35.87 -7.36
N PRO A 6 -69.37 34.57 -7.06
CA PRO A 6 -68.50 33.88 -6.12
C PRO A 6 -67.06 33.83 -6.64
N PRO A 7 -66.05 33.91 -5.74
CA PRO A 7 -64.65 33.85 -6.15
C PRO A 7 -64.35 32.48 -6.79
N PRO A 8 -63.49 32.44 -7.82
CA PRO A 8 -63.10 31.18 -8.44
C PRO A 8 -62.38 30.29 -7.42
N PRO A 9 -62.52 28.95 -7.53
CA PRO A 9 -61.89 28.03 -6.60
C PRO A 9 -60.36 28.18 -6.64
N PRO A 10 -59.68 28.00 -5.50
CA PRO A 10 -58.23 28.06 -5.44
C PRO A 10 -57.68 27.03 -6.43
N ARG A 11 -56.89 27.50 -7.40
CA ARG A 11 -56.03 26.62 -8.20
C ARG A 11 -55.09 25.95 -7.21
N THR A 12 -55.39 24.72 -6.83
CA THR A 12 -54.37 23.79 -6.40
C THR A 12 -53.41 23.70 -7.58
N VAL A 13 -52.33 24.47 -7.52
CA VAL A 13 -51.09 24.03 -8.13
C VAL A 13 -50.90 22.64 -7.57
N SER A 14 -51.19 21.63 -8.38
CA SER A 14 -50.60 20.32 -8.19
C SER A 14 -49.12 20.62 -8.08
N ALA A 15 -48.64 20.70 -6.84
CA ALA A 15 -47.29 20.28 -6.56
C ALA A 15 -47.25 18.89 -7.17
N LYS A 16 -46.74 18.82 -8.40
CA LYS A 16 -45.99 17.65 -8.81
C LYS A 16 -45.04 17.46 -7.65
N THR A 17 -45.40 16.55 -6.75
CA THR A 17 -44.47 15.79 -5.93
C THR A 17 -43.54 15.21 -6.96
N GLY A 18 -42.51 15.99 -7.29
CA GLY A 18 -41.55 15.68 -8.31
C GLY A 18 -40.90 14.41 -7.81
N ASN A 19 -41.23 13.32 -8.48
CA ASN A 19 -40.60 12.01 -8.36
C ASN A 19 -39.14 12.06 -8.87
N ASN A 20 -38.44 13.16 -8.57
CA ASN A 20 -37.07 13.47 -8.97
C ASN A 20 -36.03 12.72 -8.12
N ASP A 21 -36.44 11.96 -7.11
CA ASP A 21 -35.54 11.12 -6.31
C ASP A 21 -35.07 9.85 -7.04
N SER A 22 -35.43 9.67 -8.32
CA SER A 22 -35.05 8.51 -9.12
C SER A 22 -33.80 8.70 -9.98
N GLY A 23 -33.16 9.88 -9.94
CA GLY A 23 -32.08 10.24 -10.86
C GLY A 23 -30.67 9.75 -10.53
N GLY A 24 -30.40 9.28 -9.31
CA GLY A 24 -29.01 9.03 -8.83
C GLY A 24 -28.72 7.61 -8.29
N TRP A 25 -29.66 6.67 -8.42
CA TRP A 25 -29.53 5.38 -7.75
C TRP A 25 -28.43 4.49 -8.36
N ARG A 26 -28.13 4.66 -9.65
CA ARG A 26 -27.13 3.85 -10.37
C ARG A 26 -25.72 4.22 -9.94
N GLU A 27 -25.48 5.52 -9.78
CA GLU A 27 -24.23 6.09 -9.30
C GLU A 27 -23.97 5.63 -7.87
N SER A 28 -24.99 5.70 -7.00
CA SER A 28 -24.88 5.19 -5.63
C SER A 28 -24.54 3.69 -5.57
N ILE A 29 -25.13 2.86 -6.43
CA ILE A 29 -24.78 1.42 -6.50
C ILE A 29 -23.36 1.23 -7.07
N GLY A 30 -22.94 2.03 -8.04
CA GLY A 30 -21.55 2.03 -8.53
C GLY A 30 -20.55 2.39 -7.43
N VAL A 31 -20.89 3.34 -6.58
CA VAL A 31 -20.08 3.71 -5.41
C VAL A 31 -20.05 2.59 -4.38
N LEU A 32 -21.16 1.89 -4.15
CA LEU A 32 -21.17 0.71 -3.29
C LEU A 32 -20.17 -0.34 -3.77
N LEU A 33 -20.16 -0.61 -5.08
CA LEU A 33 -19.18 -1.52 -5.69
C LEU A 33 -17.75 -1.03 -5.47
N ALA A 34 -17.48 0.26 -5.68
CA ALA A 34 -16.15 0.83 -5.44
C ALA A 34 -15.71 0.69 -3.98
N ILE A 35 -16.61 0.89 -3.01
CA ILE A 35 -16.33 0.70 -1.57
C ILE A 35 -16.06 -0.78 -1.27
N LEU A 36 -16.91 -1.69 -1.73
CA LEU A 36 -16.75 -3.14 -1.50
C LEU A 36 -15.44 -3.66 -2.10
N LEU A 37 -15.12 -3.25 -3.33
CA LEU A 37 -13.84 -3.59 -3.96
C LEU A 37 -12.65 -2.96 -3.22
N SER A 38 -12.77 -1.73 -2.74
CA SER A 38 -11.70 -1.09 -1.96
C SER A 38 -11.39 -1.86 -0.67
N ILE A 39 -12.42 -2.35 0.02
CA ILE A 39 -12.27 -3.21 1.20
C ILE A 39 -11.61 -4.54 0.82
N ALA A 40 -12.04 -5.15 -0.28
CA ALA A 40 -11.47 -6.41 -0.77
C ALA A 40 -9.98 -6.27 -1.16
N VAL A 41 -9.63 -5.19 -1.86
CA VAL A 41 -8.25 -4.87 -2.26
C VAL A 41 -7.40 -4.54 -1.02
N LEU A 42 -7.93 -3.81 -0.04
CA LEU A 42 -7.21 -3.54 1.21
C LEU A 42 -6.92 -4.83 2.00
N PHE A 43 -7.89 -5.74 2.08
CA PHE A 43 -7.70 -7.06 2.69
C PHE A 43 -6.61 -7.85 1.96
N SER A 44 -6.66 -7.90 0.63
CA SER A 44 -5.63 -8.50 -0.24
C SER A 44 -4.24 -7.92 0.07
N PHE A 45 -4.11 -6.60 0.08
CA PHE A 45 -2.87 -5.89 0.33
C PHE A 45 -2.27 -6.26 1.70
N ILE A 46 -3.08 -6.25 2.76
CA ILE A 46 -2.60 -6.59 4.11
C ILE A 46 -2.13 -8.04 4.19
N CYS A 47 -2.87 -8.97 3.61
CA CYS A 47 -2.48 -10.38 3.53
C CYS A 47 -1.16 -10.54 2.78
N LEU A 48 -1.07 -10.00 1.55
CA LEU A 48 0.12 -10.08 0.72
C LEU A 48 1.34 -9.44 1.40
N LEU A 49 1.17 -8.31 2.09
CA LEU A 49 2.26 -7.61 2.76
C LEU A 49 2.85 -8.45 3.89
N LYS A 50 1.99 -9.11 4.69
CA LYS A 50 2.46 -10.03 5.73
C LYS A 50 3.30 -11.17 5.14
N TYR A 51 2.85 -11.78 4.04
CA TYR A 51 3.60 -12.85 3.38
C TYR A 51 4.89 -12.35 2.71
N ALA A 52 4.87 -11.19 2.05
CA ALA A 52 6.05 -10.61 1.40
C ALA A 52 7.16 -10.25 2.40
N LEU A 53 6.79 -9.77 3.60
CA LEU A 53 7.74 -9.49 4.67
C LEU A 53 8.32 -10.77 5.26
N ARG A 54 7.49 -11.80 5.48
CA ARG A 54 7.92 -13.08 6.03
C ARG A 54 8.84 -13.83 5.05
N GLU A 55 8.47 -13.92 3.78
CA GLU A 55 9.31 -14.55 2.76
C GLU A 55 10.64 -13.82 2.59
N ARG A 56 10.65 -12.48 2.62
CA ARG A 56 11.89 -11.71 2.55
C ARG A 56 12.87 -12.13 3.64
N ALA A 57 12.40 -12.27 4.88
CA ALA A 57 13.22 -12.69 6.00
C ALA A 57 13.77 -14.11 5.79
N VAL A 58 12.94 -15.06 5.37
CA VAL A 58 13.37 -16.44 5.09
C VAL A 58 14.40 -16.48 3.97
N TYR A 59 14.15 -15.79 2.85
CA TYR A 59 15.07 -15.77 1.72
C TYR A 59 16.43 -15.18 2.08
N GLU A 60 16.46 -14.05 2.80
CA GLU A 60 17.71 -13.38 3.18
C GLU A 60 18.56 -14.27 4.10
N GLU A 61 17.95 -14.90 5.10
CA GLU A 61 18.67 -15.79 6.02
C GLU A 61 19.14 -17.08 5.33
N VAL A 62 18.30 -17.70 4.48
CA VAL A 62 18.70 -18.90 3.72
C VAL A 62 19.88 -18.62 2.81
N VAL A 63 19.90 -17.47 2.12
CA VAL A 63 21.03 -17.09 1.27
C VAL A 63 22.29 -16.81 2.10
N ASP A 64 22.19 -16.08 3.21
CA ASP A 64 23.32 -15.79 4.09
C ASP A 64 23.93 -17.08 4.67
N TYR A 65 23.08 -18.02 5.09
CA TYR A 65 23.50 -19.32 5.58
C TYR A 65 24.21 -20.15 4.52
N LEU A 66 23.70 -20.17 3.28
CA LEU A 66 24.35 -20.91 2.18
C LEU A 66 25.71 -20.32 1.84
N ASP A 67 25.85 -18.99 1.81
CA ASP A 67 27.13 -18.33 1.53
C ASP A 67 28.17 -18.67 2.60
N LYS A 68 27.77 -18.60 3.88
CA LYS A 68 28.59 -19.04 5.02
C LYS A 68 28.95 -20.52 4.91
N THR A 69 28.01 -21.38 4.53
CA THR A 69 28.23 -22.82 4.39
C THR A 69 29.24 -23.13 3.28
N ILE A 70 29.14 -22.44 2.13
CA ILE A 70 30.13 -22.53 1.05
C ILE A 70 31.52 -22.09 1.56
N SER A 71 31.61 -20.99 2.30
CA SER A 71 32.88 -20.50 2.83
C SER A 71 33.51 -21.47 3.84
N ILE A 72 32.71 -22.02 4.77
CA ILE A 72 33.17 -22.94 5.82
C ILE A 72 33.60 -24.27 5.21
N SER A 73 32.84 -24.82 4.25
CA SER A 73 33.18 -26.11 3.63
C SER A 73 34.52 -26.09 2.87
N LYS A 74 34.96 -24.91 2.39
CA LYS A 74 36.28 -24.75 1.74
C LYS A 74 37.44 -24.75 2.74
N ILE A 75 37.19 -24.32 3.99
CA ILE A 75 38.21 -24.17 5.04
C ILE A 75 38.26 -25.43 5.91
N ASN A 76 37.09 -25.95 6.28
CA ASN A 76 36.93 -27.06 7.18
C ASN A 76 36.77 -28.36 6.37
N TYR A 77 37.91 -28.89 5.91
CA TYR A 77 37.94 -30.12 5.12
C TYR A 77 37.58 -31.30 6.03
N HIS A 78 36.29 -31.63 6.11
CA HIS A 78 35.85 -32.82 6.83
C HIS A 78 36.29 -34.04 6.02
N PRO A 79 37.06 -34.99 6.57
CA PRO A 79 37.60 -36.12 5.80
C PRO A 79 36.50 -37.05 5.25
N THR A 80 35.26 -36.91 5.73
CA THR A 80 34.10 -37.71 5.36
C THR A 80 33.12 -37.03 4.40
N LEU A 81 33.24 -35.71 4.18
CA LEU A 81 32.32 -34.96 3.34
C LEU A 81 33.10 -34.20 2.25
N PRO A 82 32.69 -34.29 0.96
CA PRO A 82 33.30 -33.49 -0.09
C PRO A 82 33.06 -31.99 0.14
N PRO A 83 33.79 -31.07 -0.51
CA PRO A 83 33.47 -29.64 -0.42
C PRO A 83 32.02 -29.38 -0.84
N TYR A 84 31.29 -28.57 -0.08
CA TYR A 84 29.91 -28.23 -0.37
C TYR A 84 29.82 -27.45 -1.69
N GLN A 85 29.01 -27.95 -2.60
CA GLN A 85 28.70 -27.28 -3.87
C GLN A 85 27.19 -27.26 -4.04
N VAL A 86 26.67 -26.09 -4.40
CA VAL A 86 25.24 -25.91 -4.67
C VAL A 86 24.91 -26.61 -5.99
N ASN A 87 23.95 -27.53 -5.94
CA ASN A 87 23.52 -28.27 -7.12
C ASN A 87 22.80 -27.35 -8.14
N GLU A 88 22.76 -27.73 -9.41
CA GLU A 88 22.00 -26.97 -10.42
C GLU A 88 20.51 -26.86 -10.07
N SER A 89 19.94 -27.94 -9.51
CA SER A 89 18.57 -27.98 -9.00
C SER A 89 18.33 -26.99 -7.85
N GLU A 90 19.30 -26.84 -6.96
CA GLU A 90 19.27 -25.89 -5.84
C GLU A 90 19.40 -24.44 -6.31
N LEU A 91 20.26 -24.21 -7.31
CA LEU A 91 20.38 -22.90 -7.96
C LEU A 91 19.05 -22.49 -8.62
N GLN A 92 18.32 -23.44 -9.20
CA GLN A 92 16.97 -23.21 -9.74
C GLN A 92 15.95 -22.87 -8.64
N VAL A 93 16.04 -23.49 -7.45
CA VAL A 93 15.23 -23.14 -6.28
C VAL A 93 15.50 -21.68 -5.86
N LEU A 94 16.77 -21.29 -5.72
CA LEU A 94 17.19 -19.92 -5.40
C LEU A 94 16.73 -18.89 -6.45
N ALA A 95 16.75 -19.26 -7.73
CA ALA A 95 16.22 -18.41 -8.80
C ALA A 95 14.69 -18.28 -8.71
N SER A 96 13.99 -19.37 -8.36
CA SER A 96 12.54 -19.37 -8.17
C SER A 96 12.09 -18.53 -6.98
N HIS A 97 12.87 -18.54 -5.88
CA HIS A 97 12.69 -17.63 -4.75
C HIS A 97 12.75 -16.17 -5.17
N ARG A 98 13.80 -15.77 -5.91
CA ARG A 98 13.93 -14.40 -6.43
C ARG A 98 12.74 -13.98 -7.28
N LYS A 99 12.28 -14.85 -8.18
CA LYS A 99 11.09 -14.60 -9.01
C LYS A 99 9.84 -14.44 -8.14
N TYR A 100 9.63 -15.33 -7.18
CA TYR A 100 8.49 -15.27 -6.27
C TYR A 100 8.46 -13.97 -5.46
N LYS A 101 9.60 -13.58 -4.86
CA LYS A 101 9.76 -12.29 -4.18
C LYS A 101 9.36 -11.12 -5.07
N THR A 102 9.93 -11.04 -6.28
CA THR A 102 9.60 -9.97 -7.23
C THR A 102 8.12 -9.97 -7.60
N MET A 103 7.51 -11.13 -7.83
CA MET A 103 6.08 -11.25 -8.14
C MET A 103 5.20 -10.79 -6.96
N MET A 104 5.54 -11.13 -5.72
CA MET A 104 4.80 -10.69 -4.53
C MET A 104 4.82 -9.17 -4.36
N TRP A 105 5.99 -8.53 -4.54
CA TRP A 105 6.11 -7.08 -4.49
C TRP A 105 5.41 -6.38 -5.66
N ALA A 106 5.47 -6.97 -6.86
CA ALA A 106 4.74 -6.47 -8.02
C ALA A 106 3.22 -6.56 -7.82
N PHE A 107 2.73 -7.63 -7.19
CA PHE A 107 1.31 -7.75 -6.83
C PHE A 107 0.92 -6.69 -5.80
N LEU A 108 1.71 -6.47 -4.75
CA LEU A 108 1.45 -5.40 -3.78
C LEU A 108 1.40 -4.01 -4.42
N LEU A 109 2.34 -3.70 -5.31
CA LEU A 109 2.37 -2.42 -6.02
C LEU A 109 1.14 -2.27 -6.93
N SER A 110 0.75 -3.35 -7.58
CA SER A 110 -0.43 -3.37 -8.43
C SER A 110 -1.72 -3.19 -7.60
N ASP A 111 -1.81 -3.74 -6.39
CA ASP A 111 -2.94 -3.56 -5.47
C ASP A 111 -3.10 -2.08 -5.10
N VAL A 112 -1.98 -1.38 -4.88
CA VAL A 112 -1.96 0.07 -4.68
C VAL A 112 -2.48 0.80 -5.92
N GLY A 113 -2.05 0.39 -7.12
CA GLY A 113 -2.56 0.93 -8.38
C GLY A 113 -4.08 0.77 -8.52
N CYS A 114 -4.61 -0.42 -8.23
CA CYS A 114 -6.04 -0.69 -8.21
C CYS A 114 -6.77 0.22 -7.21
N TYR A 115 -6.21 0.38 -6.01
CA TYR A 115 -6.79 1.23 -4.97
C TYR A 115 -6.85 2.69 -5.40
N VAL A 116 -5.84 3.21 -6.12
CA VAL A 116 -5.84 4.58 -6.66
C VAL A 116 -7.00 4.78 -7.65
N PHE A 117 -7.26 3.83 -8.55
CA PHE A 117 -8.41 3.93 -9.48
C PHE A 117 -9.75 3.95 -8.74
N LEU A 118 -9.94 3.07 -7.75
CA LEU A 118 -11.17 3.02 -6.96
C LEU A 118 -11.34 4.29 -6.13
N LEU A 119 -10.27 4.80 -5.52
CA LEU A 119 -10.28 6.06 -4.79
C LEU A 119 -10.61 7.24 -5.71
N ALA A 120 -10.08 7.28 -6.93
CA ALA A 120 -10.42 8.30 -7.91
C ALA A 120 -11.92 8.27 -8.27
N ALA A 121 -12.52 7.08 -8.45
CA ALA A 121 -13.97 6.95 -8.66
C ALA A 121 -14.78 7.48 -7.47
N LEU A 122 -14.35 7.20 -6.24
CA LEU A 122 -14.99 7.72 -5.02
C LEU A 122 -14.87 9.25 -4.94
N LEU A 123 -13.68 9.80 -5.19
CA LEU A 123 -13.46 11.24 -5.18
C LEU A 123 -14.29 11.97 -6.23
N LEU A 124 -14.45 11.40 -7.43
CA LEU A 124 -15.32 11.96 -8.46
C LEU A 124 -16.78 12.02 -8.00
N TYR A 125 -17.28 10.95 -7.39
CA TYR A 125 -18.65 10.90 -6.89
C TYR A 125 -18.94 11.90 -5.77
N TYR A 126 -18.03 12.01 -4.79
CA TYR A 126 -18.19 12.92 -3.65
C TYR A 126 -17.82 14.37 -3.96
N GLY A 127 -16.89 14.60 -4.88
CA GLY A 127 -16.39 15.92 -5.24
C GLY A 127 -17.16 16.62 -6.35
N THR A 128 -17.88 15.88 -7.19
CA THR A 128 -18.59 16.44 -8.36
C THR A 128 -20.05 15.99 -8.45
N ASP A 129 -20.85 16.70 -9.24
CA ASP A 129 -22.19 16.25 -9.59
C ASP A 129 -22.11 15.28 -10.77
N VAL A 130 -22.14 13.98 -10.47
CA VAL A 130 -22.01 12.86 -11.42
C VAL A 130 -23.37 12.50 -12.04
N SER A 131 -24.45 13.20 -11.70
CA SER A 131 -25.78 12.86 -12.21
C SER A 131 -25.93 13.05 -13.72
N GLN A 132 -25.25 14.03 -14.32
CA GLN A 132 -25.36 14.35 -15.75
C GLN A 132 -24.07 14.93 -16.35
N GLY A 133 -23.96 14.87 -17.68
CA GLY A 133 -22.90 15.51 -18.46
C GLY A 133 -21.58 14.72 -18.53
N THR A 134 -20.48 15.41 -18.83
CA THR A 134 -19.13 14.84 -18.90
C THR A 134 -18.65 14.12 -17.63
N PRO A 135 -18.89 14.61 -16.39
CA PRO A 135 -18.43 13.92 -15.18
C PRO A 135 -19.12 12.57 -14.97
N HIS A 136 -20.37 12.43 -15.42
CA HIS A 136 -21.10 11.16 -15.41
C HIS A 136 -20.36 10.08 -16.23
N VAL A 137 -20.00 10.41 -17.47
CA VAL A 137 -19.28 9.49 -18.36
C VAL A 137 -17.91 9.14 -17.80
N PHE A 138 -17.18 10.14 -17.28
CA PHE A 138 -15.86 9.93 -16.72
C PHE A 138 -15.87 9.01 -15.49
N PHE A 139 -16.85 9.18 -14.59
CA PHE A 139 -17.03 8.31 -13.42
C PHE A 139 -17.18 6.84 -13.84
N TRP A 140 -18.07 6.54 -14.79
CA TRP A 140 -18.31 5.17 -15.23
C TRP A 140 -17.10 4.57 -15.93
N ILE A 141 -16.36 5.34 -16.73
CA ILE A 141 -15.12 4.88 -17.36
C ILE A 141 -14.09 4.49 -16.29
N VAL A 142 -13.84 5.38 -15.31
CA VAL A 142 -12.88 5.12 -14.22
C VAL A 142 -13.33 3.92 -13.38
N LEU A 143 -14.63 3.81 -13.08
CA LEU A 143 -15.16 2.67 -12.32
C LEU A 143 -15.00 1.35 -13.08
N ILE A 144 -15.36 1.30 -14.36
CA ILE A 144 -15.23 0.08 -15.18
C ILE A 144 -13.76 -0.33 -15.30
N LEU A 145 -12.86 0.63 -15.55
CA LEU A 145 -11.42 0.37 -15.60
C LEU A 145 -10.91 -0.15 -14.24
N GLY A 146 -11.34 0.44 -13.13
CA GLY A 146 -10.97 -0.02 -11.78
C GLY A 146 -11.47 -1.44 -11.48
N VAL A 147 -12.70 -1.77 -11.88
CA VAL A 147 -13.26 -3.12 -11.72
C VAL A 147 -12.49 -4.13 -12.58
N LEU A 148 -12.28 -3.84 -13.86
CA LEU A 148 -11.54 -4.71 -14.77
C LEU A 148 -10.10 -4.92 -14.30
N TYR A 149 -9.42 -3.85 -13.91
CA TYR A 149 -8.08 -3.90 -13.34
C TYR A 149 -8.07 -4.82 -12.12
N SER A 150 -8.99 -4.61 -11.16
CA SER A 150 -9.08 -5.40 -9.92
C SER A 150 -9.22 -6.91 -10.17
N ILE A 151 -10.04 -7.32 -11.14
CA ILE A 151 -10.25 -8.74 -11.43
C ILE A 151 -9.09 -9.34 -12.23
N VAL A 152 -8.66 -8.66 -13.28
CA VAL A 152 -7.60 -9.15 -14.20
C VAL A 152 -6.28 -9.29 -13.45
N GLU A 153 -5.89 -8.26 -12.69
CA GLU A 153 -4.70 -8.30 -11.84
C GLU A 153 -4.70 -9.52 -10.91
N ALA A 154 -5.74 -9.66 -10.08
CA ALA A 154 -5.80 -10.72 -9.07
C ALA A 154 -5.72 -12.10 -9.71
N SER A 155 -6.33 -12.26 -10.90
CA SER A 155 -6.31 -13.49 -11.67
C SER A 155 -4.91 -13.79 -12.20
N ILE A 156 -4.26 -12.81 -12.83
CA ILE A 156 -2.91 -12.96 -13.41
C ILE A 156 -1.91 -13.30 -12.31
N PHE A 157 -1.84 -12.51 -11.23
CA PHE A 157 -0.86 -12.75 -10.17
C PHE A 157 -1.12 -14.05 -9.42
N THR A 158 -2.38 -14.44 -9.22
CA THR A 158 -2.70 -15.75 -8.62
C THR A 158 -2.17 -16.89 -9.48
N VAL A 159 -2.41 -16.86 -10.79
CA VAL A 159 -1.91 -17.89 -11.72
C VAL A 159 -0.39 -17.94 -11.74
N LEU A 160 0.28 -16.78 -11.75
CA LEU A 160 1.74 -16.70 -11.75
C LEU A 160 2.37 -17.19 -10.44
N LEU A 161 1.75 -16.90 -9.30
CA LEU A 161 2.26 -17.31 -7.98
C LEU A 161 1.98 -18.78 -7.68
N PHE A 162 0.86 -19.34 -8.17
CA PHE A 162 0.42 -20.70 -7.88
C PHE A 162 1.50 -21.79 -7.99
N PRO A 163 2.29 -21.90 -9.09
CA PRO A 163 3.33 -22.93 -9.20
C PRO A 163 4.42 -22.79 -8.13
N HIS A 164 4.79 -21.55 -7.81
CA HIS A 164 5.83 -21.26 -6.81
C HIS A 164 5.38 -21.62 -5.39
N THR A 165 4.11 -21.38 -5.05
CA THR A 165 3.59 -21.70 -3.70
C THR A 165 3.67 -23.18 -3.33
N SER A 166 3.64 -24.08 -4.31
CA SER A 166 3.79 -25.53 -4.08
C SER A 166 5.23 -26.02 -4.16
N TYR A 167 6.04 -25.35 -4.98
CA TYR A 167 7.39 -25.82 -5.28
C TYR A 167 8.41 -25.34 -4.24
N LEU A 168 8.30 -24.07 -3.81
CA LEU A 168 9.30 -23.44 -2.96
C LEU A 168 9.42 -24.05 -1.55
N PRO A 169 8.34 -24.47 -0.86
CA PRO A 169 8.50 -25.12 0.45
C PRO A 169 9.41 -26.35 0.39
N ASN A 170 9.09 -27.30 -0.49
CA ASN A 170 9.86 -28.55 -0.66
C ASN A 170 11.27 -28.27 -1.22
N GLY A 171 11.40 -27.30 -2.13
CA GLY A 171 12.70 -26.90 -2.66
C GLY A 171 13.61 -26.31 -1.59
N THR A 172 13.04 -25.49 -0.68
CA THR A 172 13.78 -24.89 0.44
C THR A 172 14.17 -25.93 1.48
N GLU A 173 13.28 -26.88 1.75
CA GLU A 173 13.55 -28.02 2.63
C GLU A 173 14.73 -28.84 2.11
N SER A 174 14.67 -29.28 0.84
CA SER A 174 15.74 -30.06 0.19
C SER A 174 17.07 -29.31 0.16
N LEU A 175 17.04 -27.99 -0.04
CA LEU A 175 18.22 -27.13 -0.01
C LEU A 175 18.87 -27.10 1.38
N LEU A 176 18.05 -26.96 2.43
CA LEU A 176 18.52 -26.96 3.81
C LEU A 176 19.00 -28.35 4.26
N ASP A 177 18.32 -29.43 3.86
CA ASP A 177 18.77 -30.79 4.17
C ASP A 177 20.17 -31.09 3.60
N HIS A 178 20.47 -30.56 2.42
CA HIS A 178 21.81 -30.68 1.85
C HIS A 178 22.83 -29.78 2.56
N ALA A 179 22.46 -28.55 2.93
CA ALA A 179 23.39 -27.57 3.50
C ALA A 179 23.73 -27.82 4.98
N ILE A 180 22.77 -28.27 5.79
CA ILE A 180 22.89 -28.40 7.26
C ILE A 180 24.10 -29.23 7.72
N PRO A 181 24.38 -30.42 7.16
CA PRO A 181 25.51 -31.24 7.58
C PRO A 181 26.87 -30.55 7.45
N TYR A 182 26.99 -29.56 6.57
CA TYR A 182 28.24 -28.84 6.31
C TYR A 182 28.45 -27.64 7.25
N ASN A 183 27.39 -27.13 7.88
CA ASN A 183 27.46 -25.98 8.78
C ASN A 183 26.40 -26.03 9.89
N PRO A 184 26.44 -27.02 10.80
CA PRO A 184 25.47 -27.13 11.88
C PRO A 184 25.54 -25.95 12.85
N GLY A 185 26.72 -25.36 13.05
CA GLY A 185 26.91 -24.20 13.95
C GLY A 185 26.26 -22.91 13.45
N GLY A 186 26.03 -22.77 12.14
CA GLY A 186 25.36 -21.61 11.56
C GLY A 186 23.85 -21.56 11.79
N LEU A 187 23.24 -22.67 12.21
CA LEU A 187 21.78 -22.75 12.44
C LEU A 187 21.30 -21.86 13.58
N MET A 188 22.12 -21.70 14.62
CA MET A 188 21.74 -20.90 15.80
C MET A 188 21.38 -19.44 15.42
N GLN A 189 22.00 -18.89 14.38
CA GLN A 189 21.67 -17.55 13.87
C GLN A 189 20.29 -17.52 13.21
N MET A 190 19.97 -18.52 12.38
CA MET A 190 18.65 -18.65 11.76
C MET A 190 17.55 -18.84 12.81
N GLU A 191 17.79 -19.71 13.80
CA GLU A 191 16.87 -19.97 14.91
C GLU A 191 16.52 -18.70 15.69
N GLN A 192 17.55 -17.91 16.05
CA GLN A 192 17.37 -16.64 16.73
C GLN A 192 16.58 -15.65 15.89
N ARG A 193 16.80 -15.61 14.58
CA ARG A 193 16.11 -14.68 13.68
C ARG A 193 14.65 -15.04 13.46
N PHE A 194 14.37 -16.32 13.23
CA PHE A 194 13.03 -16.83 12.99
C PHE A 194 12.23 -17.00 14.29
N GLY A 195 12.90 -17.12 15.44
CA GLY A 195 12.28 -17.45 16.72
C GLY A 195 11.78 -18.90 16.76
N CYS A 196 12.52 -19.81 16.10
CA CYS A 196 12.20 -21.23 15.99
C CYS A 196 13.43 -22.08 16.32
N ILE A 197 13.26 -23.40 16.38
CA ILE A 197 14.31 -24.37 16.71
C ILE A 197 14.41 -25.41 15.59
N PHE A 198 15.63 -25.63 15.08
CA PHE A 198 16.04 -26.78 14.29
C PHE A 198 16.56 -27.86 15.26
N ASP A 199 16.06 -29.10 15.16
CA ASP A 199 16.64 -30.16 15.98
C ASP A 199 18.01 -30.59 15.40
N HIS A 200 19.05 -30.42 16.22
CA HIS A 200 20.45 -30.54 15.81
C HIS A 200 20.96 -31.99 15.72
N ASN A 201 20.11 -33.01 15.90
CA ASN A 201 20.56 -34.39 15.79
C ASN A 201 20.93 -34.72 14.35
N LEU A 202 22.23 -34.71 14.06
CA LEU A 202 22.83 -35.01 12.74
C LEU A 202 22.38 -36.37 12.16
N TYR A 203 22.10 -37.35 13.02
CA TYR A 203 21.58 -38.67 12.62
C TYR A 203 20.08 -38.65 12.25
N ASN A 204 19.34 -37.64 12.72
CA ASN A 204 17.94 -37.41 12.42
C ASN A 204 17.74 -36.33 11.35
N THR A 205 18.79 -35.77 10.73
CA THR A 205 18.66 -34.74 9.68
C THR A 205 17.84 -35.24 8.49
N PHE A 206 17.93 -36.53 8.16
CA PHE A 206 17.06 -37.16 7.14
C PHE A 206 15.62 -37.44 7.60
N LYS A 207 15.30 -37.16 8.87
CA LYS A 207 13.99 -37.29 9.52
C LYS A 207 13.59 -36.01 10.28
N ARG A 208 14.13 -34.86 9.85
CA ARG A 208 13.98 -33.56 10.53
C ARG A 208 12.51 -33.18 10.77
N ARG A 209 11.62 -33.59 9.85
CA ARG A 209 10.18 -33.35 9.88
C ARG A 209 9.41 -34.21 10.89
N GLU A 210 9.93 -35.38 11.25
CA GLU A 210 9.29 -36.28 12.22
C GLU A 210 9.56 -35.86 13.67
N ASN A 211 10.46 -34.91 13.89
CA ASN A 211 10.79 -34.44 15.22
C ASN A 211 9.80 -33.36 15.71
N PRO A 212 9.03 -33.60 16.79
CA PRO A 212 8.13 -32.59 17.35
C PRO A 212 8.84 -31.34 17.93
N ARG A 213 10.16 -31.39 18.14
CA ARG A 213 10.96 -30.23 18.57
C ARG A 213 11.36 -29.29 17.44
N ASN A 214 11.25 -29.73 16.19
CA ASN A 214 11.56 -28.89 15.04
C ASN A 214 10.38 -27.97 14.72
N SER A 215 10.59 -26.68 14.91
CA SER A 215 9.59 -25.63 14.68
C SER A 215 9.95 -24.72 13.50
N CYS A 216 11.17 -24.83 12.96
CA CYS A 216 11.61 -24.00 11.86
C CYS A 216 11.07 -24.46 10.50
N ASP A 217 10.92 -25.76 10.26
CA ASP A 217 10.34 -26.24 9.00
C ASP A 217 8.89 -25.81 8.80
N PRO A 218 7.99 -25.96 9.79
CA PRO A 218 6.64 -25.40 9.70
C PRO A 218 6.64 -23.88 9.51
N TYR A 219 7.59 -23.16 10.11
CA TYR A 219 7.73 -21.72 9.93
C TYR A 219 8.08 -21.36 8.49
N ILE A 220 9.06 -22.03 7.90
CA ILE A 220 9.49 -21.82 6.50
C ILE A 220 8.36 -22.20 5.54
N GLU A 221 7.71 -23.34 5.73
CA GLU A 221 6.59 -23.80 4.90
C GLU A 221 5.42 -22.80 4.93
N THR A 222 5.08 -22.28 6.10
CA THR A 222 4.01 -21.28 6.26
C THR A 222 4.42 -19.85 5.89
N SER A 223 5.66 -19.65 5.42
CA SER A 223 6.14 -18.35 4.93
C SER A 223 5.70 -18.05 3.51
N PHE A 224 5.32 -19.07 2.74
CA PHE A 224 4.76 -18.90 1.41
C PHE A 224 3.24 -18.74 1.49
N ILE A 225 2.69 -17.90 0.61
CA ILE A 225 1.24 -17.72 0.56
C ILE A 225 0.56 -19.04 0.16
N PRO A 226 -0.38 -19.56 0.97
CA PRO A 226 -1.09 -20.79 0.62
C PRO A 226 -2.05 -20.53 -0.55
N ARG A 227 -2.21 -21.54 -1.42
CA ARG A 227 -3.13 -21.50 -2.57
C ARG A 227 -4.55 -21.09 -2.19
N ALA A 228 -5.02 -21.53 -1.03
CA ALA A 228 -6.34 -21.17 -0.51
C ALA A 228 -6.50 -19.65 -0.34
N ILE A 229 -5.48 -18.94 0.16
CA ILE A 229 -5.55 -17.48 0.33
C ILE A 229 -5.59 -16.77 -1.03
N LEU A 230 -4.79 -17.22 -2.01
CA LEU A 230 -4.86 -16.66 -3.37
C LEU A 230 -6.25 -16.82 -3.99
N ILE A 231 -6.88 -17.99 -3.82
CA ILE A 231 -8.25 -18.24 -4.27
C ILE A 231 -9.25 -17.34 -3.53
N ILE A 232 -9.12 -17.20 -2.21
CA ILE A 232 -9.98 -16.32 -1.39
C ILE A 232 -9.87 -14.86 -1.88
N ILE A 233 -8.69 -14.38 -2.23
CA ILE A 233 -8.49 -13.01 -2.76
C ILE A 233 -9.31 -12.81 -4.03
N ILE A 234 -9.26 -13.75 -4.99
CA ILE A 234 -10.07 -13.68 -6.21
C ILE A 234 -11.56 -13.74 -5.88
N LEU A 235 -11.97 -14.72 -5.07
CA LEU A 235 -13.38 -14.91 -4.72
C LEU A 235 -13.96 -13.69 -4.02
N LEU A 236 -13.20 -13.02 -3.15
CA LEU A 236 -13.63 -11.81 -2.47
C LEU A 236 -13.90 -10.67 -3.45
N ARG A 237 -13.06 -10.50 -4.47
CA ARG A 237 -13.26 -9.48 -5.53
C ARG A 237 -14.45 -9.83 -6.43
N LEU A 238 -14.57 -11.09 -6.85
CA LEU A 238 -15.71 -11.56 -7.65
C LEU A 238 -17.03 -11.43 -6.87
N PHE A 239 -17.01 -11.68 -5.57
CA PHE A 239 -18.17 -11.55 -4.71
C PHE A 239 -18.67 -10.10 -4.64
N ALA A 240 -17.77 -9.11 -4.56
CA ALA A 240 -18.16 -7.70 -4.64
C ALA A 240 -18.85 -7.35 -5.96
N VAL A 241 -18.33 -7.85 -7.09
CA VAL A 241 -18.94 -7.67 -8.42
C VAL A 241 -20.29 -8.40 -8.52
N PHE A 242 -20.39 -9.59 -7.94
CA PHE A 242 -21.63 -10.37 -7.90
C PHE A 242 -22.73 -9.66 -7.09
N ILE A 243 -22.41 -9.10 -5.93
CA ILE A 243 -23.34 -8.27 -5.14
C ILE A 243 -23.84 -7.09 -5.98
N PHE A 244 -22.94 -6.39 -6.68
CA PHE A 244 -23.32 -5.30 -7.57
C PHE A 244 -24.26 -5.78 -8.68
N ALA A 245 -23.96 -6.91 -9.33
CA ALA A 245 -24.81 -7.47 -10.38
C ALA A 245 -26.22 -7.81 -9.85
N ILE A 246 -26.33 -8.33 -8.64
CA ILE A 246 -27.63 -8.58 -7.99
C ILE A 246 -28.38 -7.27 -7.77
N PHE A 247 -27.74 -6.22 -7.23
CA PHE A 247 -28.39 -4.94 -6.99
C PHE A 247 -28.76 -4.19 -8.28
N ALA A 248 -27.95 -4.34 -9.32
CA ALA A 248 -28.25 -3.80 -10.65
C ALA A 248 -29.42 -4.52 -11.31
N ALA A 249 -29.52 -5.86 -11.15
CA ALA A 249 -30.60 -6.67 -11.72
C ALA A 249 -31.91 -6.57 -10.94
N LYS A 250 -31.86 -6.60 -9.60
CA LYS A 250 -33.02 -6.52 -8.70
C LYS A 250 -33.11 -5.13 -8.08
N ARG A 251 -33.63 -4.18 -8.88
CA ARG A 251 -33.81 -2.77 -8.53
C ARG A 251 -34.54 -2.55 -7.19
N GLU A 252 -35.58 -3.34 -6.90
CA GLU A 252 -36.38 -3.23 -5.68
C GLU A 252 -36.41 -4.57 -4.91
N PRO A 253 -36.42 -4.56 -3.56
CA PRO A 253 -36.41 -3.41 -2.64
C PRO A 253 -35.01 -2.97 -2.17
N PHE A 254 -33.99 -3.82 -2.35
CA PHE A 254 -32.68 -3.61 -1.72
C PHE A 254 -31.79 -2.58 -2.42
N GLY A 255 -31.84 -2.49 -3.75
CA GLY A 255 -31.00 -1.57 -4.53
C GLY A 255 -31.27 -0.10 -4.19
N ILE A 256 -32.55 0.29 -4.09
CA ILE A 256 -32.96 1.64 -3.69
C ILE A 256 -32.59 1.94 -2.23
N LEU A 257 -32.76 0.97 -1.31
CA LEU A 257 -32.40 1.15 0.09
C LEU A 257 -30.91 1.46 0.25
N MET A 258 -30.04 0.68 -0.38
CA MET A 258 -28.60 0.91 -0.34
C MET A 258 -28.20 2.20 -1.07
N ALA A 259 -28.84 2.50 -2.20
CA ALA A 259 -28.60 3.74 -2.92
C ALA A 259 -28.93 4.97 -2.06
N ASN A 260 -30.00 4.91 -1.27
CA ASN A 260 -30.40 5.98 -0.35
C ASN A 260 -29.44 6.13 0.83
N LEU A 261 -28.87 5.02 1.35
CA LEU A 261 -27.85 5.08 2.39
C LEU A 261 -26.58 5.78 1.90
N ILE A 262 -26.16 5.50 0.67
CA ILE A 262 -24.98 6.13 0.06
C ILE A 262 -25.27 7.57 -0.38
N ALA A 263 -26.48 7.87 -0.86
CA ALA A 263 -26.85 9.24 -1.18
C ALA A 263 -26.79 10.15 0.08
N LYS A 264 -27.14 9.61 1.25
CA LYS A 264 -27.04 10.33 2.54
C LYS A 264 -25.61 10.65 2.98
N THR A 265 -24.60 9.94 2.50
CA THR A 265 -23.19 10.24 2.82
C THR A 265 -22.63 11.39 1.97
N LYS A 266 -23.33 11.78 0.89
CA LYS A 266 -22.91 12.91 0.06
C LYS A 266 -23.15 14.22 0.82
N PRO A 267 -22.16 15.15 0.88
CA PRO A 267 -22.37 16.44 1.52
C PRO A 267 -23.50 17.21 0.84
N SER A 268 -24.44 17.74 1.62
CA SER A 268 -25.58 18.50 1.12
C SER A 268 -25.10 19.76 0.37
N ASP A 269 -25.55 19.95 -0.87
CA ASP A 269 -25.27 21.11 -1.75
C ASP A 269 -25.84 22.45 -1.24
N GLY A 270 -26.15 22.57 0.06
CA GLY A 270 -26.81 23.72 0.69
C GLY A 270 -26.13 25.07 0.49
N TYR A 271 -24.88 25.10 0.02
CA TYR A 271 -24.17 26.34 -0.34
C TYR A 271 -24.35 26.78 -1.80
N LYS A 272 -24.52 25.85 -2.75
CA LYS A 272 -24.74 26.19 -4.18
C LYS A 272 -26.12 26.77 -4.42
N ASN A 273 -27.13 26.31 -3.68
CA ASN A 273 -28.51 26.79 -3.81
C ASN A 273 -28.77 28.19 -3.23
N ARG A 274 -27.82 28.80 -2.50
CA ARG A 274 -27.94 30.21 -2.08
C ARG A 274 -27.58 31.22 -3.17
N PHE A 275 -26.97 30.78 -4.27
CA PHE A 275 -26.54 31.67 -5.36
C PHE A 275 -27.24 31.43 -6.70
N ILE A 276 -28.19 30.50 -6.77
CA ILE A 276 -29.06 30.37 -7.94
C ILE A 276 -30.06 31.54 -7.92
N LYS A 277 -29.69 32.64 -8.59
CA LYS A 277 -30.59 33.74 -8.92
C LYS A 277 -31.81 33.15 -9.62
N ASN A 278 -32.95 33.22 -8.95
CA ASN A 278 -34.25 32.82 -9.47
C ASN A 278 -34.47 33.47 -10.86
N PRO A 279 -34.58 32.72 -11.97
CA PRO A 279 -34.71 33.30 -13.31
C PRO A 279 -36.02 34.11 -13.50
N ASN A 280 -36.97 33.96 -12.58
CA ASN A 280 -38.21 34.73 -12.53
C ASN A 280 -38.08 36.10 -11.82
N ALA A 281 -36.93 36.44 -11.24
CA ALA A 281 -36.73 37.74 -10.60
C ALA A 281 -36.57 38.91 -11.60
N LYS A 282 -36.52 38.62 -12.91
CA LYS A 282 -36.30 39.62 -13.97
C LYS A 282 -37.57 40.31 -14.49
N LYS A 283 -38.75 40.11 -13.85
CA LYS A 283 -40.02 40.61 -14.41
C LYS A 283 -40.81 41.63 -13.60
N ASN A 284 -40.28 42.15 -12.49
CA ASN A 284 -40.92 43.24 -11.78
C ASN A 284 -39.97 44.45 -11.67
N ASN A 285 -40.30 45.53 -12.38
CA ASN A 285 -39.74 46.87 -12.19
C ASN A 285 -40.16 47.41 -10.82
N TYR A 286 -39.55 46.91 -9.75
CA TYR A 286 -39.53 47.63 -8.48
C TYR A 286 -38.25 48.46 -8.42
N LYS A 287 -38.43 49.77 -8.38
CA LYS A 287 -37.43 50.75 -8.00
C LYS A 287 -36.98 50.39 -6.57
N VAL A 288 -35.81 49.74 -6.45
CA VAL A 288 -35.20 49.45 -5.16
C VAL A 288 -34.45 50.70 -4.74
N ASP A 289 -35.02 51.45 -3.78
CA ASP A 289 -34.27 52.44 -3.03
C ASP A 289 -33.19 51.71 -2.23
N ILE A 290 -31.93 52.01 -2.56
CA ILE A 290 -30.76 51.44 -1.91
C ILE A 290 -30.60 52.15 -0.56
N HIS A 291 -31.25 51.63 0.48
CA HIS A 291 -30.76 51.79 1.83
C HIS A 291 -29.61 50.80 2.04
N THR A 292 -28.39 51.31 1.92
CA THR A 292 -27.14 50.65 2.29
C THR A 292 -27.22 50.05 3.71
N PRO A 293 -27.00 48.74 3.89
CA PRO A 293 -26.76 48.19 5.20
C PRO A 293 -25.39 48.66 5.71
N LYS A 294 -25.36 49.08 6.98
CA LYS A 294 -24.18 49.54 7.72
C LYS A 294 -23.00 48.58 7.54
N SER A 295 -21.98 49.05 6.85
CA SER A 295 -20.63 48.49 6.87
C SER A 295 -20.02 48.76 8.24
N THR A 296 -19.66 47.72 8.99
CA THR A 296 -18.81 47.84 10.17
C THR A 296 -17.37 47.98 9.70
N THR A 297 -16.94 49.20 9.49
CA THR A 297 -15.52 49.54 9.27
C THR A 297 -14.91 49.88 10.62
N PHE A 298 -13.91 49.10 11.06
CA PHE A 298 -13.05 49.47 12.18
C PHE A 298 -12.29 50.75 11.81
N GLY A 299 -12.46 51.79 12.61
CA GLY A 299 -11.99 53.13 12.31
C GLY A 299 -10.47 53.24 12.37
N VAL A 300 -9.87 53.65 11.26
CA VAL A 300 -8.58 54.35 11.23
C VAL A 300 -8.92 55.83 11.15
N LYS A 301 -8.58 56.56 12.21
CA LYS A 301 -8.73 58.01 12.32
C LYS A 301 -7.39 58.62 11.91
N ASP A 302 -7.38 59.38 10.82
CA ASP A 302 -6.30 60.32 10.53
C ASP A 302 -6.88 61.73 10.46
N ASN A 303 -6.33 62.63 11.27
CA ASN A 303 -6.21 64.05 10.95
C ASN A 303 -5.06 64.66 11.77
N ARG A 304 -4.18 65.34 11.04
CA ARG A 304 -2.97 66.09 11.45
C ARG A 304 -3.30 67.31 12.35
N PRO A 305 -2.32 68.21 12.59
CA PRO A 305 -1.16 68.13 13.48
C PRO A 305 -1.34 69.14 14.66
N ILE A 306 -0.45 69.16 15.66
CA ILE A 306 0.01 70.34 16.44
C ILE A 306 0.73 69.89 17.73
N THR A 307 2.00 70.32 17.83
CA THR A 307 2.88 70.57 19.01
C THR A 307 2.82 69.69 20.25
N GLY A 308 3.99 69.23 20.69
CA GLY A 308 4.24 68.89 22.09
C GLY A 308 5.24 67.76 22.27
N SER A 309 6.36 68.07 22.90
CA SER A 309 7.49 67.23 23.32
C SER A 309 7.14 65.99 24.16
N ILE A 310 8.13 65.06 24.25
CA ILE A 310 8.53 64.17 25.38
C ILE A 310 8.47 62.65 25.08
N ASP A 311 9.67 62.06 25.20
CA ASP A 311 10.13 60.73 25.66
C ASP A 311 9.62 59.39 25.08
N ASP A 312 10.58 58.71 24.44
CA ASP A 312 11.21 57.41 24.79
C ASP A 312 10.44 56.08 24.79
N PHE A 313 11.22 55.02 24.50
CA PHE A 313 10.99 53.57 24.52
C PHE A 313 10.57 52.83 23.24
N SER A 314 11.61 52.35 22.55
CA SER A 314 11.61 51.24 21.59
C SER A 314 11.68 49.86 22.30
N PRO A 315 11.06 48.78 21.78
CA PRO A 315 11.21 47.42 22.31
C PRO A 315 12.47 46.69 21.77
N PRO A 316 13.08 45.77 22.56
CA PRO A 316 14.43 45.25 22.32
C PRO A 316 14.52 44.01 21.40
N THR A 317 15.62 43.95 20.66
CA THR A 317 16.15 42.78 19.92
C THR A 317 16.95 41.84 20.84
N PRO A 318 16.93 40.50 20.63
CA PRO A 318 17.76 39.57 21.39
C PRO A 318 19.23 39.51 20.88
N PRO A 319 20.21 39.19 21.75
CA PRO A 319 21.63 39.41 21.47
C PRO A 319 22.35 38.22 20.82
N ILE A 320 23.41 38.56 20.08
CA ILE A 320 24.39 37.67 19.45
C ILE A 320 25.60 37.52 20.39
N GLY A 321 26.07 36.29 20.60
CA GLY A 321 27.47 36.02 20.97
C GLY A 321 27.70 35.15 22.21
N GLN A 322 27.89 33.83 22.00
CA GLN A 322 28.86 33.04 22.77
C GLN A 322 29.22 31.79 21.95
N LEU A 323 30.30 31.91 21.18
CA LEU A 323 30.90 30.84 20.39
C LEU A 323 32.03 30.26 21.26
N ASP A 324 31.79 29.12 21.90
CA ASP A 324 32.80 28.43 22.70
C ASP A 324 33.39 27.26 21.88
N HIS A 325 34.67 27.37 21.54
CA HIS A 325 35.44 26.36 20.83
C HIS A 325 36.19 25.49 21.85
N SER A 326 35.55 24.43 22.34
CA SER A 326 36.26 23.31 22.97
C SER A 326 36.02 22.03 22.18
N ILE A 327 36.95 21.77 21.26
CA ILE A 327 37.15 20.47 20.64
C ILE A 327 37.81 19.58 21.70
N SER A 328 37.16 18.49 22.09
CA SER A 328 37.86 17.32 22.61
C SER A 328 37.20 16.06 22.07
N TYR A 329 37.97 15.36 21.24
CA TYR A 329 37.73 14.04 20.70
C TYR A 329 37.35 13.04 21.81
N ASN A 330 36.47 12.08 21.47
CA ASN A 330 36.53 10.64 21.86
C ASN A 330 35.15 9.99 22.17
N ASN A 331 34.16 10.11 21.27
CA ASN A 331 32.89 9.37 21.42
C ASN A 331 32.58 8.38 20.29
N ALA A 332 33.49 8.16 19.34
CA ALA A 332 33.26 7.18 18.25
C ALA A 332 33.31 5.71 18.74
N ALA A 333 33.91 5.42 19.90
CA ALA A 333 34.01 4.07 20.45
C ALA A 333 32.80 3.66 21.33
N PHE A 334 32.01 4.62 21.81
CA PHE A 334 30.82 4.34 22.64
C PHE A 334 29.60 3.98 21.78
N PHE A 335 29.43 4.64 20.62
CA PHE A 335 28.35 4.33 19.67
C PHE A 335 28.51 2.98 18.95
N ALA A 336 29.70 2.36 19.00
CA ALA A 336 29.93 1.03 18.45
C ALA A 336 29.55 -0.12 19.42
N THR A 337 29.37 0.16 20.73
CA THR A 337 29.20 -0.90 21.75
C THR A 337 27.89 -0.83 22.53
N SER A 338 27.14 0.28 22.51
CA SER A 338 25.86 0.40 23.22
C SER A 338 24.67 0.46 22.26
N GLY A 339 24.38 -0.65 21.59
CA GLY A 339 23.10 -0.87 20.91
C GLY A 339 22.02 -1.29 21.89
N LEU A 340 21.47 -0.36 22.67
CA LEU A 340 20.31 -0.62 23.53
C LEU A 340 19.33 0.56 23.50
N ALA A 341 18.09 0.22 23.14
CA ALA A 341 16.85 1.00 23.17
C ALA A 341 16.58 2.00 22.02
N GLY A 342 15.68 1.60 21.12
CA GLY A 342 14.59 2.47 20.65
C GLY A 342 14.84 3.31 19.39
N GLY A 343 14.59 2.70 18.23
CA GLY A 343 13.96 3.27 17.02
C GLY A 343 14.34 4.67 16.52
N LEU A 344 14.91 4.73 15.32
CA LEU A 344 14.42 5.54 14.18
C LEU A 344 15.22 5.21 12.91
N ASN A 345 14.51 5.04 11.81
CA ASN A 345 15.05 4.81 10.46
C ASN A 345 15.95 5.97 10.00
N SER A 346 17.08 5.65 9.37
CA SER A 346 17.69 6.52 8.36
C SER A 346 18.40 5.67 7.30
N SER A 347 17.74 5.53 6.16
CA SER A 347 18.29 4.99 4.92
C SER A 347 19.42 5.89 4.40
N ARG A 348 20.58 5.32 4.08
CA ARG A 348 21.29 5.55 2.79
C ARG A 348 22.63 4.82 2.70
N SER A 349 22.85 4.27 1.51
CA SER A 349 24.14 3.99 0.86
C SER A 349 24.84 2.66 1.16
N SER A 350 24.40 1.62 0.44
CA SER A 350 25.30 0.71 -0.28
C SER A 350 24.52 -0.17 -1.27
N GLU A 351 23.93 0.46 -2.30
CA GLU A 351 23.45 -0.20 -3.53
C GLU A 351 24.50 -0.03 -4.65
N ILE A 352 25.76 -0.33 -4.35
CA ILE A 352 26.78 -0.51 -5.40
C ILE A 352 27.15 -1.99 -5.42
N SER A 353 26.69 -2.61 -6.49
CA SER A 353 27.22 -3.83 -7.12
C SER A 353 26.90 -5.19 -6.50
N LYS A 354 25.68 -5.67 -6.80
CA LYS A 354 25.43 -7.12 -6.95
C LYS A 354 25.38 -7.55 -8.43
N GLN A 355 25.58 -6.61 -9.36
CA GLN A 355 25.63 -6.86 -10.80
C GLN A 355 27.07 -7.16 -11.28
N ASP A 356 28.12 -6.58 -10.68
CA ASP A 356 29.51 -6.83 -11.15
C ASP A 356 30.07 -8.20 -10.71
N ILE A 357 29.43 -8.87 -9.75
CA ILE A 357 29.86 -10.21 -9.30
C ILE A 357 29.51 -11.27 -10.36
N ALA A 358 28.43 -11.07 -11.12
CA ALA A 358 28.03 -12.00 -12.18
C ALA A 358 28.97 -11.93 -13.40
N ASP A 359 29.56 -10.77 -13.68
CA ASP A 359 30.53 -10.59 -14.77
C ASP A 359 31.95 -11.04 -14.40
N MET A 360 32.31 -11.07 -13.10
CA MET A 360 33.60 -11.64 -12.66
C MET A 360 33.70 -13.16 -12.80
N CYS A 361 32.58 -13.89 -12.93
CA CYS A 361 32.58 -15.36 -13.08
C CYS A 361 32.59 -15.83 -14.55
N LYS A 362 32.66 -14.93 -15.54
CA LYS A 362 32.80 -15.29 -16.95
C LYS A 362 34.23 -15.07 -17.47
N THR A 363 35.02 -16.12 -17.29
CA THR A 363 36.19 -16.54 -18.10
C THR A 363 37.35 -15.56 -18.34
N SER A 364 38.52 -15.88 -17.77
CA SER A 364 39.80 -15.72 -18.47
C SER A 364 40.77 -16.83 -18.05
N ILE A 365 40.76 -17.92 -18.81
CA ILE A 365 41.93 -18.81 -18.92
C ILE A 365 43.02 -17.96 -19.57
N ARG A 366 43.94 -17.43 -18.77
CA ARG A 366 45.19 -16.86 -19.26
C ARG A 366 46.33 -17.71 -18.73
N THR A 367 46.83 -18.57 -19.60
CA THR A 367 48.12 -19.23 -19.49
C THR A 367 49.21 -18.18 -19.34
N SER A 368 49.99 -18.26 -18.27
CA SER A 368 51.25 -17.54 -18.12
C SER A 368 52.33 -18.51 -17.69
N ASN A 369 53.13 -18.93 -18.67
CA ASN A 369 54.45 -19.48 -18.51
C ASN A 369 55.33 -18.49 -17.72
N SER A 370 56.13 -18.98 -16.76
CA SER A 370 57.33 -18.28 -16.33
C SER A 370 58.32 -19.25 -15.66
N LEU A 371 59.32 -19.63 -16.44
CA LEU A 371 60.73 -19.86 -16.12
C LEU A 371 61.13 -19.98 -14.63
N VAL A 372 61.61 -21.16 -14.25
CA VAL A 372 62.59 -21.35 -13.17
C VAL A 372 63.92 -21.70 -13.84
N SER A 373 64.91 -20.83 -13.61
CA SER A 373 66.32 -20.97 -13.99
C SER A 373 67.14 -21.09 -12.71
N GLU A 374 67.99 -22.12 -12.66
CA GLU A 374 69.26 -22.32 -11.91
C GLU A 374 69.43 -21.71 -10.50
N VAL A 375 69.68 -22.57 -9.49
CA VAL A 375 71.02 -22.97 -8.99
C VAL A 375 70.96 -24.40 -8.49
#